data_AF-A0A3D0R4H7-F1
#
_entry.id   AF-A0A3D0R4H7-F1
#
_cell.length_a   1.000
_cell.length_b   1.000
_cell.length_c   1.000
_cell.angle_alpha   90.00
_cell.angle_beta   90.00
_cell.angle_gamma   90.00
#
_symmetry.space_group_name_H-M   'P 1'
#
loop_
_entity.id
_entity.type
_entity.pdbx_description
1 polymer ?
#
loop_
_entity_poly.entity_id
_entity_poly.type
_entity_poly.pdbx_seq_one_letter_code
_entity_poly.pdbx_strand_id
1 'polypeptide(L)' 'SVAVANAQPEVKRIATWQTTQIGGYGAVREVCNLILNTHHTLDAALASYLNT' A
#
# COMPACT_ATOMS: atom_id res chain seq x y z
N SER A 1 3.62 9.12 -7.91
CA SER A 1 4.73 8.29 -7.38
C SER A 1 4.47 7.98 -5.91
N VAL A 2 5.02 6.89 -5.38
CA VAL A 2 4.85 6.48 -3.97
C VAL A 2 6.23 6.26 -3.33
N ALA A 3 6.40 6.66 -2.08
CA ALA A 3 7.58 6.37 -1.27
C ALA A 3 7.20 5.68 0.05
N VAL A 4 8.09 4.83 0.57
CA VAL A 4 7.87 4.15 1.86
C VAL A 4 8.24 5.06 3.05
N ALA A 5 7.70 4.80 4.23
CA ALA A 5 7.89 5.67 5.41
C ALA A 5 9.38 5.93 5.77
N ASN A 6 10.22 4.88 5.63
CA ASN A 6 11.66 4.95 5.88
C ASN A 6 12.51 5.28 4.63
N ALA A 7 11.90 5.77 3.55
CA ALA A 7 12.65 6.25 2.40
C ALA A 7 13.49 7.51 2.76
N GLN A 8 14.57 7.73 2.01
CA GLN A 8 15.40 8.95 2.10
C GLN A 8 14.52 10.22 2.00
N PRO A 9 14.76 11.28 2.80
CA PRO A 9 13.90 12.46 2.83
C PRO A 9 13.75 13.17 1.48
N GLU A 10 14.77 13.16 0.61
CA GLU A 10 14.72 13.71 -0.75
C GLU A 10 13.66 13.00 -1.59
N VAL A 11 13.56 11.67 -1.48
CA VAL A 11 12.58 10.85 -2.20
C VAL A 11 11.18 11.12 -1.66
N LYS A 12 11.03 11.20 -0.32
CA LYS A 12 9.73 11.50 0.31
C LYS A 12 9.19 12.86 -0.13
N ARG A 13 10.02 13.90 -0.21
CA ARG A 13 9.62 15.26 -0.62
C ARG A 13 8.98 15.33 -2.01
N ILE A 14 9.37 14.45 -2.92
CA ILE A 14 8.87 14.45 -4.31
C ILE A 14 7.81 13.37 -4.57
N ALA A 15 7.47 12.56 -3.57
CA ALA A 15 6.48 11.50 -3.71
C ALA A 15 5.06 12.09 -3.63
N THR A 16 4.19 11.70 -4.56
CA THR A 16 2.77 12.10 -4.54
C THR A 16 2.05 11.56 -3.30
N TRP A 17 2.48 10.41 -2.81
CA TRP A 17 1.96 9.79 -1.60
C TRP A 17 3.05 9.01 -0.87
N GLN A 18 2.93 8.90 0.45
CA GLN A 18 3.88 8.21 1.31
C GLN A 18 3.13 7.19 2.16
N THR A 19 3.65 5.97 2.26
CA THR A 19 3.05 4.94 3.12
C THR A 19 3.30 5.25 4.59
N THR A 20 2.43 4.76 5.46
CA THR A 20 2.63 4.80 6.92
C THR A 20 3.57 3.71 7.40
N GLN A 21 3.48 2.52 6.82
CA GLN A 21 4.39 1.41 7.12
C GLN A 21 5.76 1.61 6.47
N ILE A 22 6.81 1.07 7.10
CA ILE A 22 8.16 1.05 6.55
C ILE A 22 8.34 -0.08 5.50
N GLY A 23 9.31 0.09 4.60
CA GLY A 23 9.66 -0.90 3.59
C GLY A 23 10.03 -2.25 4.21
N GLY A 24 9.50 -3.34 3.68
CA GLY A 24 9.68 -4.70 4.23
C GLY A 24 8.69 -5.09 5.34
N TYR A 25 7.94 -4.13 5.90
CA TYR A 25 6.99 -4.37 7.01
C TYR A 25 5.55 -4.04 6.63
N GLY A 26 5.20 -4.31 5.36
CA GLY A 26 3.83 -4.13 4.86
C GLY A 26 3.58 -2.82 4.10
N ALA A 27 4.58 -1.97 3.86
CA ALA A 27 4.40 -0.77 3.03
C ALA A 27 3.80 -1.07 1.65
N VAL A 28 4.30 -2.11 0.95
CA VAL A 28 3.73 -2.50 -0.35
C VAL A 28 2.30 -3.03 -0.19
N ARG A 29 2.00 -3.77 0.89
CA ARG A 29 0.64 -4.25 1.17
C ARG A 29 -0.33 -3.09 1.38
N GLU A 30 0.11 -2.02 2.04
CA GLU A 30 -0.66 -0.78 2.19
C GLU A 30 -0.99 -0.16 0.82
N VAL A 31 -0.01 -0.07 -0.08
CA VAL A 31 -0.24 0.41 -1.46
C VAL A 31 -1.22 -0.49 -2.21
N CYS A 32 -1.05 -1.82 -2.13
CA CYS A 32 -1.97 -2.77 -2.76
C CYS A 32 -3.40 -2.60 -2.23
N ASN A 33 -3.58 -2.44 -0.91
CA ASN A 33 -4.90 -2.18 -0.33
C ASN A 33 -5.50 -0.87 -0.86
N LEU A 34 -4.72 0.22 -0.94
CA LEU A 34 -5.20 1.48 -1.51
C LEU A 34 -5.72 1.29 -2.93
N ILE A 35 -4.93 0.65 -3.80
CA ILE A 35 -5.30 0.40 -5.20
C ILE A 35 -6.57 -0.45 -5.28
N LEU A 36 -6.60 -1.60 -4.58
CA LEU A 36 -7.75 -2.50 -4.60
C LEU A 36 -9.02 -1.85 -4.05
N ASN A 37 -8.91 -1.00 -3.03
CA ASN A 37 -10.04 -0.23 -2.51
C ASN A 37 -10.55 0.79 -3.51
N THR A 38 -9.66 1.53 -4.19
CA THR A 38 -10.04 2.49 -5.24
C THR A 38 -10.75 1.81 -6.41
N HIS A 39 -10.42 0.56 -6.70
CA HIS A 39 -11.06 -0.22 -7.75
C HIS A 39 -12.24 -1.09 -7.27
N HIS A 40 -12.61 -1.04 -5.98
CA HIS A 40 -13.65 -1.88 -5.38
C HIS A 40 -13.44 -3.40 -5.58
N THR A 41 -12.19 -3.85 -5.65
CA THR A 41 -11.82 -5.25 -5.88
C THR A 41 -11.24 -5.95 -4.66
N LEU A 42 -11.07 -5.25 -3.53
CA LEU A 42 -10.46 -5.81 -2.33
C LEU A 42 -11.24 -7.02 -1.80
N ASP A 43 -12.56 -6.91 -1.67
CA ASP A 43 -13.40 -7.99 -1.12
C ASP A 43 -13.34 -9.25 -2.00
N ALA A 44 -13.41 -9.08 -3.32
CA ALA A 44 -13.28 -10.17 -4.27
C ALA A 44 -11.92 -10.87 -4.15
N ALA A 45 -10.84 -10.12 -3.93
CA ALA A 45 -9.50 -10.67 -3.73
C ALA A 45 -9.35 -11.43 -2.40
N LEU A 46 -10.14 -11.09 -1.38
CA LEU A 46 -10.12 -11.75 -0.06
C LEU A 46 -11.07 -12.95 0.03
N ALA A 47 -12.11 -13.01 -0.81
CA ALA A 47 -13.18 -14.00 -0.73
C ALA A 47 -12.69 -15.47 -0.67
N SER A 48 -11.65 -15.83 -1.43
CA SER A 48 -11.10 -17.19 -1.44
C SER A 48 -10.42 -17.61 -0.14
N TYR A 49 -10.03 -16.65 0.71
CA TYR A 49 -9.32 -16.91 1.96
C TYR A 49 -10.21 -16.79 3.20
N LEU A 50 -11.39 -16.19 3.06
CA LEU A 50 -12.33 -15.93 4.16
C LEU A 50 -13.48 -16.94 4.22
N ASN A 51 -13.77 -17.64 3.12
CA ASN A 51 -14.75 -18.72 3.13
C ASN A 51 -14.14 -19.96 3.80
N THR A 52 -14.47 -20.15 5.08
CA THR A 52 -14.24 -21.37 5.86
C THR A 52 -15.57 -22.05 6.13
#